data_AF-A0A2S1KPM6-F1
#
_entry.id   AF-A0A2S1KPM6-F1
#
_cell.length_a   1.000
_cell.length_b   1.000
_cell.length_c   1.000
_cell.angle_alpha   90.00
_cell.angle_beta   90.00
_cell.angle_gamma   90.00
#
_symmetry.space_group_name_H-M   'P 1'
#
loop_
_entity.id
_entity.type
_entity.pdbx_description
1 polymer ?
#
loop_
_entity_poly.entity_id
_entity_poly.type
_entity_poly.pdbx_seq_one_letter_code
_entity_poly.pdbx_strand_id
1 'polypeptide(L)'
;MVQQVEATLEQYELMIRGVLQAGHVYRRSPDFDDYRQELRLMIAERLMAGETLTAQHNNELFRWLLWRLRDLQRRSKRHEDRGVPLGEAPEQVMSNAAFVDAEATILLADLAKQCRLAQPLQQLAYDLMQYPDDTVVRRCHRLRVHRATYNRRLQQLRHQLQSVWAA
;
A
#
# COMPACT_ATOMS: atom_id res chain seq x y z
N MET A 1 -26.83 -2.06 20.57
CA MET A 1 -26.96 -1.86 19.11
C MET A 1 -25.60 -1.86 18.40
N VAL A 2 -24.61 -1.04 18.81
CA VAL A 2 -23.29 -0.98 18.14
C VAL A 2 -22.58 -2.35 18.05
N GLN A 3 -22.53 -3.13 19.13
CA GLN A 3 -21.90 -4.46 19.14
C GLN A 3 -22.60 -5.51 18.25
N GLN A 4 -23.92 -5.39 18.04
CA GLN A 4 -24.66 -6.30 17.15
C GLN A 4 -24.38 -5.99 15.67
N VAL A 5 -24.14 -4.72 15.33
CA VAL A 5 -23.78 -4.30 13.97
C VAL A 5 -22.36 -4.77 13.63
N GLU A 6 -21.40 -4.63 14.54
CA GLU A 6 -20.03 -5.11 14.32
C GLU A 6 -19.95 -6.61 14.08
N ALA A 7 -20.65 -7.42 14.89
CA ALA A 7 -20.69 -8.88 14.71
C ALA A 7 -21.36 -9.30 13.39
N THR A 8 -22.31 -8.49 12.90
CA THR A 8 -22.96 -8.72 11.61
C THR A 8 -22.04 -8.35 10.43
N LEU A 9 -21.23 -7.30 10.58
CA LEU A 9 -20.28 -6.84 9.55
C LEU A 9 -19.15 -7.82 9.29
N GLU A 10 -18.72 -8.60 10.30
CA GLU A 10 -17.70 -9.63 10.12
C GLU A 10 -18.07 -10.66 9.04
N GLN A 11 -19.37 -10.95 8.88
CA GLN A 11 -19.87 -11.88 7.88
C GLN A 11 -19.59 -11.40 6.44
N TYR A 12 -19.48 -10.09 6.25
CA TYR A 12 -19.25 -9.46 4.96
C TYR A 12 -17.76 -9.29 4.62
N GLU A 13 -16.83 -9.58 5.54
CA GLU A 13 -15.39 -9.37 5.33
C GLU A 13 -14.84 -10.09 4.10
N LEU A 14 -15.30 -11.32 3.85
CA LEU A 14 -14.88 -12.07 2.67
C LEU A 14 -15.35 -11.40 1.37
N MET A 15 -16.58 -10.89 1.35
CA MET A 15 -17.11 -10.14 0.22
C MET A 15 -16.33 -8.84 0.02
N ILE A 16 -16.11 -8.08 1.09
CA ILE A 16 -15.36 -6.82 1.06
C ILE A 16 -13.95 -7.05 0.51
N ARG A 17 -13.24 -8.09 0.99
CA ARG A 17 -11.93 -8.47 0.45
C ARG A 17 -11.98 -8.80 -1.04
N GLY A 18 -13.01 -9.54 -1.48
CA GLY A 18 -13.24 -9.82 -2.89
C GLY A 18 -13.46 -8.56 -3.73
N VAL A 19 -14.23 -7.60 -3.20
CA VAL A 19 -14.48 -6.30 -3.85
C VAL A 19 -13.19 -5.49 -3.96
N LEU A 20 -12.41 -5.39 -2.88
CA LEU A 20 -11.12 -4.70 -2.86
C LEU A 20 -10.15 -5.31 -3.88
N GLN A 21 -10.04 -6.64 -3.91
CA GLN A 21 -9.19 -7.35 -4.87
C GLN A 21 -9.63 -7.11 -6.32
N ALA A 22 -10.95 -7.11 -6.60
CA ALA A 22 -11.50 -6.80 -7.91
C ALA A 22 -11.32 -5.32 -8.31
N GLY A 23 -11.20 -4.42 -7.33
CA GLY A 23 -10.84 -3.02 -7.50
C GLY A 23 -9.34 -2.74 -7.53
N HIS A 24 -8.50 -3.78 -7.56
CA HIS A 24 -7.03 -3.69 -7.49
C HIS A 24 -6.49 -2.99 -6.23
N VAL A 25 -7.24 -3.02 -5.13
CA VAL A 25 -6.80 -2.58 -3.81
C VAL A 25 -6.36 -3.82 -3.03
N TYR A 26 -5.06 -3.93 -2.77
CA TYR A 26 -4.47 -5.08 -2.10
C TYR A 26 -4.10 -4.71 -0.66
N ARG A 27 -3.89 -5.71 0.21
CA ARG A 27 -3.60 -5.49 1.64
C ARG A 27 -2.38 -4.60 1.92
N ARG A 28 -1.47 -4.46 0.95
CA ARG A 28 -0.27 -3.61 1.06
C ARG A 28 -0.50 -2.18 0.54
N SER A 29 -1.64 -1.90 -0.06
CA SER A 29 -2.00 -0.55 -0.49
C SER A 29 -2.19 0.33 0.75
N PRO A 30 -1.67 1.56 0.77
CA PRO A 30 -1.81 2.47 1.92
C PRO A 30 -3.30 2.74 2.22
N ASP A 31 -4.11 2.87 1.19
CA ASP A 31 -5.56 3.14 1.29
C ASP A 31 -6.39 1.86 1.58
N PHE A 32 -5.76 0.70 1.82
CA PHE A 32 -6.50 -0.56 1.96
C PHE A 32 -7.47 -0.53 3.14
N ASP A 33 -6.99 -0.11 4.30
CA ASP A 33 -7.82 -0.06 5.51
C ASP A 33 -8.90 1.02 5.40
N ASP A 34 -8.59 2.14 4.75
CA ASP A 34 -9.56 3.21 4.48
C ASP A 34 -10.69 2.72 3.57
N TYR A 35 -10.37 2.16 2.41
CA TYR A 35 -11.39 1.61 1.51
C TYR A 35 -12.16 0.46 2.15
N ARG A 36 -11.50 -0.38 2.96
CA ARG A 36 -12.18 -1.44 3.71
C ARG A 36 -13.19 -0.85 4.70
N GLN A 37 -12.83 0.19 5.43
CA GLN A 37 -13.68 0.84 6.40
C GLN A 37 -14.86 1.55 5.73
N GLU A 38 -14.63 2.25 4.62
CA GLU A 38 -15.68 2.86 3.81
C GLU A 38 -16.71 1.83 3.34
N LEU A 39 -16.27 0.67 2.84
CA LEU A 39 -17.17 -0.40 2.41
C LEU A 39 -17.96 -1.00 3.58
N ARG A 40 -17.36 -1.12 4.77
CA ARG A 40 -18.08 -1.53 5.99
C ARG A 40 -19.18 -0.54 6.37
N LEU A 41 -18.87 0.76 6.34
CA LEU A 41 -19.84 1.81 6.65
C LEU A 41 -21.02 1.76 5.68
N MET A 42 -20.77 1.61 4.38
CA MET A 42 -21.85 1.50 3.38
C MET A 42 -22.77 0.29 3.61
N ILE A 43 -22.22 -0.85 4.05
CA ILE A 43 -23.03 -2.03 4.40
C ILE A 43 -23.82 -1.75 5.68
N ALA A 44 -23.18 -1.16 6.70
CA ALA A 44 -23.82 -0.81 7.96
C ALA A 44 -25.01 0.14 7.76
N GLU A 45 -24.85 1.18 6.93
CA GLU A 45 -25.91 2.12 6.58
C GLU A 45 -27.14 1.42 6.01
N ARG A 46 -26.94 0.48 5.08
CA ARG A 46 -28.05 -0.27 4.45
C ARG A 46 -28.71 -1.24 5.43
N LEU A 47 -27.93 -1.91 6.28
CA LEU A 47 -28.47 -2.75 7.36
C LEU A 47 -29.29 -1.92 8.35
N MET A 48 -28.81 -0.74 8.74
CA MET A 48 -29.54 0.19 9.62
C MET A 48 -30.81 0.74 8.96
N ALA A 49 -30.83 0.87 7.63
CA ALA A 49 -32.03 1.23 6.86
C ALA A 49 -33.08 0.10 6.79
N GLY A 50 -32.80 -1.06 7.39
CA GLY A 50 -33.70 -2.21 7.43
C GLY A 50 -33.61 -3.12 6.20
N GLU A 51 -32.59 -2.97 5.35
CA GLU A 51 -32.39 -3.87 4.22
C GLU A 51 -31.91 -5.25 4.66
N THR A 52 -32.54 -6.30 4.15
CA THR A 52 -32.11 -7.70 4.34
C THR A 52 -31.02 -8.05 3.33
N LEU A 53 -29.79 -7.68 3.68
CA LEU A 53 -28.61 -8.06 2.90
C LEU A 53 -28.14 -9.47 3.26
N THR A 54 -27.63 -10.19 2.26
CA THR A 54 -26.98 -11.49 2.42
C THR A 54 -25.48 -11.34 2.19
N ALA A 55 -24.66 -11.85 3.11
CA ALA A 55 -23.21 -11.78 3.02
C ALA A 55 -22.61 -12.77 2.01
N GLN A 56 -23.35 -13.82 1.66
CA GLN A 56 -22.90 -14.86 0.74
C GLN A 56 -23.69 -14.80 -0.58
N HIS A 57 -23.01 -15.04 -1.70
CA HIS A 57 -23.58 -15.14 -3.05
C HIS A 57 -24.43 -13.93 -3.50
N ASN A 58 -24.21 -12.75 -2.90
CA ASN A 58 -24.93 -11.53 -3.28
C ASN A 58 -24.15 -10.73 -4.34
N ASN A 59 -24.39 -11.10 -5.60
CA ASN A 59 -23.74 -10.46 -6.76
C ASN A 59 -24.12 -8.99 -6.93
N GLU A 60 -25.33 -8.60 -6.52
CA GLU A 60 -25.78 -7.21 -6.62
C GLU A 60 -25.05 -6.32 -5.62
N LEU A 61 -24.98 -6.74 -4.36
CA LEU A 61 -24.21 -6.04 -3.33
C LEU A 61 -22.74 -5.96 -3.71
N PHE A 62 -22.16 -7.06 -4.21
CA PHE A 62 -20.78 -7.08 -4.70
C PHE A 62 -20.54 -6.04 -5.81
N ARG A 63 -21.40 -6.03 -6.84
CA ARG A 63 -21.27 -5.12 -7.97
C ARG A 63 -21.47 -3.66 -7.53
N TRP A 64 -22.42 -3.41 -6.64
CA TRP A 64 -22.68 -2.10 -6.07
C TRP A 64 -21.48 -1.57 -5.28
N LEU A 65 -20.93 -2.38 -4.38
CA LEU A 65 -19.72 -2.04 -3.61
C LEU A 65 -18.52 -1.79 -4.51
N LEU A 66 -18.34 -2.58 -5.57
CA LEU A 66 -17.27 -2.37 -6.54
C LEU A 66 -17.39 -1.04 -7.31
N TRP A 67 -18.61 -0.64 -7.66
CA TRP A 67 -18.83 0.68 -8.28
C TRP A 67 -18.57 1.81 -7.29
N ARG A 68 -19.00 1.66 -6.03
CA ARG A 68 -18.69 2.64 -4.98
C ARG A 68 -17.19 2.77 -4.74
N LEU A 69 -16.46 1.66 -4.67
CA LEU A 69 -15.01 1.65 -4.57
C LEU A 69 -14.36 2.43 -5.73
N ARG A 70 -14.79 2.20 -6.97
CA ARG A 70 -14.27 2.93 -8.14
C ARG A 70 -14.57 4.43 -8.08
N ASP A 71 -15.72 4.82 -7.55
CA ASP A 71 -16.06 6.24 -7.36
C ASP A 71 -15.18 6.90 -6.30
N LEU A 72 -14.87 6.19 -5.20
CA LEU A 72 -13.91 6.65 -4.20
C LEU A 72 -12.52 6.83 -4.80
N GLN A 73 -12.03 5.84 -5.56
CA GLN A 73 -10.75 5.92 -6.27
C GLN A 73 -10.69 7.10 -7.25
N ARG A 74 -11.76 7.34 -8.01
CA ARG A 74 -11.85 8.50 -8.92
C ARG A 74 -11.86 9.83 -8.16
N ARG A 75 -12.46 9.88 -6.97
CA ARG A 75 -12.44 11.07 -6.11
C ARG A 75 -11.04 11.30 -5.58
N SER A 76 -10.40 10.29 -5.01
CA SER A 76 -9.03 10.37 -4.49
C SER A 76 -8.06 10.87 -5.58
N LYS A 77 -8.11 10.26 -6.77
CA LYS A 77 -7.30 10.70 -7.91
C LYS A 77 -7.54 12.16 -8.30
N ARG A 78 -8.78 12.64 -8.27
CA ARG A 78 -9.07 14.07 -8.52
C ARG A 78 -8.54 14.98 -7.42
N HIS A 79 -8.48 14.52 -6.17
CA HIS A 79 -7.89 15.28 -5.07
C HIS A 79 -6.36 15.36 -5.20
N GLU A 80 -5.71 14.26 -5.58
CA GLU A 80 -4.28 14.22 -5.92
C GLU A 80 -3.97 15.13 -7.12
N ASP A 81 -4.71 14.98 -8.22
CA ASP A 81 -4.51 15.75 -9.46
C ASP A 81 -4.78 17.26 -9.28
N ARG A 82 -5.68 17.63 -8.35
CA ARG A 82 -6.03 19.03 -8.08
C ARG A 82 -5.09 19.74 -7.11
N GLY A 83 -4.15 19.02 -6.50
CA GLY A 83 -3.05 19.56 -5.67
C GLY A 83 -3.33 20.96 -5.13
N VAL A 84 -4.35 21.09 -4.28
CA VAL A 84 -4.66 22.38 -3.67
C VAL A 84 -3.43 22.75 -2.84
N PRO A 85 -2.78 23.91 -3.07
CA PRO A 85 -1.77 24.39 -2.16
C PRO A 85 -2.51 24.80 -0.89
N LEU A 86 -2.73 23.85 0.01
CA LEU A 86 -3.17 24.14 1.37
C LEU A 86 -2.02 24.89 2.04
N GLY A 87 -2.16 26.21 2.08
CA GLY A 87 -1.24 27.16 2.70
C GLY A 87 -1.21 27.09 4.23
N GLU A 88 -1.58 25.96 4.82
CA GLU A 88 -1.35 25.66 6.23
C GLU A 88 -0.79 24.26 6.28
N ALA A 89 0.49 24.16 6.64
CA ALA A 89 1.14 22.89 6.90
C ALA A 89 0.28 22.16 7.95
N PRO A 90 -0.28 20.97 7.63
CA PRO A 90 -0.93 20.19 8.67
C PRO A 90 0.09 19.98 9.78
N GLU A 91 -0.31 20.23 11.03
CA GLU A 91 0.48 19.81 12.18
C GLU A 91 0.91 18.37 11.93
N GLN A 92 2.21 18.19 11.70
CA GLN A 92 2.80 16.89 11.48
C GLN A 92 2.67 16.15 12.80
N VAL A 93 1.57 15.42 12.96
CA VAL A 93 1.52 14.30 13.87
C VAL A 93 2.56 13.32 13.33
N MET A 94 3.78 13.39 13.88
CA MET A 94 4.83 12.43 13.58
C MET A 94 4.28 11.06 13.95
N SER A 95 3.80 10.33 12.95
CA SER A 95 3.43 8.94 13.14
C SER A 95 4.70 8.15 13.47
N ASN A 96 4.58 7.09 14.28
CA ASN A 96 5.69 6.19 14.57
C ASN A 96 6.35 5.60 13.30
N ALA A 97 5.71 5.69 12.14
CA ALA A 97 6.30 5.31 10.85
C ALA A 97 7.49 6.19 10.46
N ALA A 98 7.49 7.49 10.79
CA ALA A 98 8.59 8.40 10.48
C ALA A 98 9.88 8.04 11.25
N PHE A 99 9.75 7.49 12.46
CA PHE A 99 10.88 6.99 13.24
C PHE A 99 11.45 5.68 12.68
N VAL A 100 10.56 4.76 12.25
CA VAL A 100 10.95 3.47 11.64
C VAL A 100 11.72 3.69 10.32
N ASP A 101 11.31 4.68 9.52
CA ASP A 101 12.00 5.01 8.26
C ASP A 101 13.41 5.60 8.49
N ALA A 102 13.60 6.39 9.54
CA ALA A 102 14.90 6.97 9.88
C ALA A 102 15.88 5.88 10.37
N GLU A 103 15.44 4.98 11.25
CA GLU A 103 16.25 3.88 11.76
C GLU A 103 16.64 2.89 10.65
N ALA A 104 15.69 2.54 9.79
CA ALA A 104 15.93 1.68 8.64
C ALA A 104 16.94 2.30 7.64
N THR A 105 16.89 3.62 7.45
CA THR A 105 17.84 4.35 6.60
C THR A 105 19.25 4.36 7.19
N ILE A 106 19.38 4.53 8.50
CA ILE A 106 20.68 4.48 9.21
C ILE A 106 21.28 3.08 9.13
N LEU A 107 20.49 2.04 9.40
CA LEU A 107 20.93 0.64 9.31
C LEU A 107 21.41 0.28 7.89
N LEU A 108 20.71 0.76 6.86
CA LEU A 108 21.16 0.61 5.48
C LEU A 108 22.48 1.30 5.19
N ALA A 109 22.64 2.54 5.67
CA ALA A 109 23.85 3.31 5.45
C ALA A 109 25.06 2.62 6.08
N ASP A 110 24.88 2.02 7.27
CA ASP A 110 25.93 1.28 7.96
C ASP A 110 26.19 -0.09 7.32
N LEU A 111 25.15 -0.82 6.88
CA LEU A 111 25.31 -2.03 6.07
C LEU A 111 26.01 -1.75 4.74
N ALA A 112 25.69 -0.64 4.08
CA ALA A 112 26.33 -0.23 2.83
C ALA A 112 27.82 0.09 3.01
N LYS A 113 28.20 0.71 4.13
CA LYS A 113 29.61 0.94 4.51
C LYS A 113 30.32 -0.39 4.79
N GLN A 114 29.71 -1.28 5.57
CA GLN A 114 30.28 -2.59 5.92
C GLN A 114 30.47 -3.47 4.68
N CYS A 115 29.47 -3.50 3.79
CA CYS A 115 29.50 -4.27 2.54
C CYS A 115 30.35 -3.61 1.43
N ARG A 116 30.89 -2.40 1.66
CA ARG A 116 31.61 -1.58 0.66
C ARG A 116 30.87 -1.50 -0.68
N LEU A 117 29.54 -1.33 -0.63
CA LEU A 117 28.71 -1.30 -1.83
C LEU A 117 29.13 -0.11 -2.71
N ALA A 118 29.30 -0.34 -4.00
CA ALA A 118 29.49 0.76 -4.96
C ALA A 118 28.25 1.66 -4.99
N GLN A 119 28.42 2.96 -5.23
CA GLN A 119 27.34 3.96 -5.24
C GLN A 119 26.07 3.52 -6.02
N PRO A 120 26.16 2.90 -7.22
CA PRO A 120 24.97 2.45 -7.94
C PRO A 120 24.21 1.30 -7.26
N LEU A 121 24.88 0.51 -6.42
CA LEU A 121 24.27 -0.56 -5.62
C LEU A 121 23.64 0.00 -4.34
N GLN A 122 24.24 1.03 -3.75
CA GLN A 122 23.65 1.76 -2.62
C GLN A 122 22.33 2.43 -3.02
N GLN A 123 22.31 3.10 -4.18
CA GLN A 123 21.09 3.69 -4.74
C GLN A 123 20.00 2.65 -4.99
N LEU A 124 20.39 1.46 -5.48
CA LEU A 124 19.45 0.36 -5.67
C LEU A 124 18.91 -0.19 -4.35
N ALA A 125 19.78 -0.35 -3.33
CA ALA A 125 19.36 -0.82 -2.01
C ALA A 125 18.39 0.15 -1.33
N TYR A 126 18.67 1.46 -1.43
CA TYR A 126 17.78 2.50 -0.94
C TYR A 126 16.43 2.48 -1.68
N ASP A 127 16.42 2.37 -3.02
CA ASP A 127 15.18 2.26 -3.81
C ASP A 127 14.33 1.03 -3.43
N LEU A 128 14.98 -0.10 -3.14
CA LEU A 128 14.32 -1.32 -2.69
C LEU A 128 13.63 -1.13 -1.34
N MET A 129 14.21 -0.35 -0.43
CA MET A 129 13.60 -0.10 0.88
C MET A 129 12.56 1.01 0.86
N GLN A 130 12.80 2.07 0.10
CA GLN A 130 11.86 3.19 -0.03
C GLN A 130 10.57 2.77 -0.75
N TYR A 131 10.65 1.80 -1.68
CA TYR A 131 9.52 1.38 -2.49
C TYR A 131 9.46 -0.15 -2.61
N PRO A 132 9.25 -0.93 -1.54
CA PRO A 132 9.42 -2.39 -1.55
C PRO A 132 8.49 -3.12 -2.53
N ASP A 133 7.27 -2.60 -2.73
CA ASP A 133 6.25 -3.23 -3.59
C ASP A 133 6.29 -2.76 -5.06
N ASP A 134 7.25 -1.92 -5.43
CA ASP A 134 7.30 -1.36 -6.78
C ASP A 134 7.77 -2.36 -7.84
N THR A 135 7.16 -2.27 -9.02
CA THR A 135 7.53 -3.10 -10.17
C THR A 135 8.93 -2.74 -10.70
N VAL A 136 9.63 -3.74 -11.25
CA VAL A 136 10.96 -3.53 -11.89
C VAL A 136 10.92 -2.42 -12.94
N VAL A 137 9.82 -2.27 -13.68
CA VAL A 137 9.66 -1.23 -14.71
C VAL A 137 9.67 0.17 -14.08
N ARG A 138 8.92 0.38 -13.00
CA ARG A 138 8.88 1.67 -12.29
C ARG A 138 10.23 2.00 -11.65
N ARG A 139 10.90 1.01 -11.08
CA ARG A 139 12.25 1.16 -10.52
C ARG A 139 13.28 1.54 -11.59
N CYS A 140 13.25 0.88 -12.74
CA CYS A 140 14.13 1.20 -13.88
C CYS A 140 13.93 2.64 -14.34
N HIS A 141 12.68 3.10 -14.41
CA HIS A 141 12.36 4.47 -14.76
C HIS A 141 12.90 5.48 -13.73
N ARG A 142 12.66 5.24 -12.42
CA ARG A 142 13.11 6.11 -11.33
C ARG A 142 14.63 6.19 -11.22
N LEU A 143 15.30 5.04 -11.32
CA LEU A 143 16.75 4.92 -11.29
C LEU A 143 17.42 5.28 -12.63
N ARG A 144 16.63 5.64 -13.66
CA ARG A 144 17.09 5.97 -15.02
C ARG A 144 18.05 4.93 -15.60
N VAL A 145 17.73 3.66 -15.42
CA VAL A 145 18.57 2.54 -15.89
C VAL A 145 17.77 1.58 -16.75
N HIS A 146 18.46 0.95 -17.71
CA HIS A 146 17.87 -0.12 -18.50
C HIS A 146 17.60 -1.37 -17.65
N ARG A 147 16.57 -2.14 -18.00
CA ARG A 147 16.16 -3.35 -17.28
C ARG A 147 17.27 -4.39 -17.13
N ALA A 148 18.08 -4.58 -18.17
CA ALA A 148 19.22 -5.49 -18.12
C ALA A 148 20.26 -5.05 -17.09
N THR A 149 20.57 -3.75 -17.03
CA THR A 149 21.49 -3.15 -16.07
C THR A 149 20.96 -3.25 -14.64
N TYR A 150 19.67 -3.00 -14.45
CA TYR A 150 18.99 -3.18 -13.17
C TYR A 150 19.13 -4.62 -12.66
N ASN A 151 18.79 -5.61 -13.49
CA ASN A 151 18.87 -7.02 -13.10
C ASN A 151 20.31 -7.44 -12.74
N ARG A 152 21.32 -6.97 -13.50
CA ARG A 152 22.73 -7.21 -13.19
C ARG A 152 23.11 -6.63 -11.83
N ARG A 153 22.72 -5.38 -11.56
CA ARG A 153 22.97 -4.71 -10.27
C ARG A 153 22.27 -5.42 -9.12
N LEU A 154 21.05 -5.90 -9.32
CA LEU A 154 20.29 -6.65 -8.31
C LEU A 154 20.99 -7.98 -7.97
N GLN A 155 21.51 -8.69 -8.96
CA GLN A 155 22.30 -9.90 -8.71
C GLN A 155 23.60 -9.60 -7.96
N GLN A 156 24.31 -8.54 -8.34
CA GLN A 156 25.53 -8.10 -7.64
C GLN A 156 25.25 -7.75 -6.18
N LEU A 157 24.18 -7.00 -5.91
CA LEU A 157 23.77 -6.64 -4.55
C LEU A 157 23.45 -7.88 -3.71
N ARG A 158 22.70 -8.85 -4.26
CA ARG A 158 22.39 -10.12 -3.58
C ARG A 158 23.64 -10.90 -3.23
N HIS A 159 24.58 -11.01 -4.15
CA HIS A 159 25.83 -11.73 -3.93
C HIS A 159 26.68 -11.08 -2.83
N GLN A 160 26.78 -9.74 -2.82
CA GLN A 160 27.52 -9.02 -1.79
C GLN A 160 26.87 -9.16 -0.41
N LEU A 161 25.53 -9.06 -0.31
CA LEU A 161 24.84 -9.27 0.95
C LEU A 161 25.00 -10.71 1.48
N GLN A 162 24.94 -11.71 0.60
CA GLN A 162 25.19 -13.11 0.97
C GLN A 162 26.61 -13.35 1.48
N SER A 163 27.61 -12.68 0.91
CA SER A 163 29.00 -12.81 1.36
C SER A 163 29.24 -12.26 2.77
N VAL A 164 28.41 -11.30 3.23
CA VAL A 164 28.51 -10.72 4.57
C VAL A 164 27.78 -11.58 5.61
N TRP A 165 26.69 -12.26 5.24
CA TRP A 165 25.98 -13.16 6.16
C TRP A 165 26.61 -14.55 6.33
N ALA A 166 27.51 -14.94 5.43
CA ALA A 166 28.20 -16.24 5.48
C ALA A 166 29.60 -16.17 6.12
N ALA A 167 30.05 -14.99 6.54
CA ALA A 167 31.33 -14.73 7.21
C ALA A 167 31.11 -14.46 8.70
#